data_AF-A0A5S3XVW4-F1
#
_entry.id   AF-A0A5S3XVW4-F1
#
_cell.length_a   1.000
_cell.length_b   1.000
_cell.length_c   1.000
_cell.angle_alpha   90.00
_cell.angle_beta   90.00
_cell.angle_gamma   90.00
#
_symmetry.space_group_name_H-M   'P 1'
#
loop_
_entity.id
_entity.type
_entity.pdbx_description
1 polymer ?
#
loop_
_entity_poly.entity_id
_entity_poly.type
_entity_poly.pdbx_seq_one_letter_code
_entity_poly.pdbx_strand_id
1 'polypeptide(L)'
;DDLKNELIALLDDIQSYTQEASLQAEHDEQAAIVWIAVTSAMAVGFALFISFVIGRSITVPINELIVRLKAVANGDGDLTVKLDESARDETGIMAHEFNK
;
A
#
# COMPACT_ATOMS: atom_id res chain seq x y z
N ASP A 1 -51.87 -9.46 -39.96
CA ASP A 1 -50.66 -10.31 -40.07
C ASP A 1 -49.38 -9.51 -39.96
N ASP A 2 -49.22 -8.39 -40.67
CA ASP A 2 -48.00 -7.56 -40.60
C ASP A 2 -47.68 -7.00 -39.21
N LEU A 3 -48.68 -6.43 -38.51
CA LEU A 3 -48.51 -5.91 -37.14
C LEU A 3 -48.00 -6.99 -36.16
N LYS A 4 -48.44 -8.24 -36.34
CA LYS A 4 -48.01 -9.36 -35.50
C LYS A 4 -46.54 -9.69 -35.75
N ASN A 5 -46.12 -9.68 -37.01
CA ASN A 5 -44.73 -9.95 -37.38
C ASN A 5 -43.80 -8.83 -36.89
N GLU A 6 -44.24 -7.57 -36.99
CA GLU A 6 -43.52 -6.41 -36.46
C GLU A 6 -43.39 -6.46 -34.93
N LEU A 7 -44.46 -6.85 -34.23
CA LEU A 7 -44.42 -7.03 -32.77
C LEU A 7 -43.49 -8.16 -32.35
N ILE A 8 -43.42 -9.25 -33.12
CA ILE A 8 -42.48 -10.36 -32.88
C ILE A 8 -41.04 -9.90 -33.11
N ALA A 9 -40.78 -9.14 -34.17
CA ALA A 9 -39.45 -8.59 -34.44
C ALA A 9 -38.99 -7.62 -33.35
N LEU A 10 -39.89 -6.77 -32.86
CA LEU A 10 -39.59 -5.82 -31.77
C LEU A 10 -39.35 -6.54 -30.44
N LEU A 11 -40.07 -7.64 -30.17
CA LEU A 11 -39.85 -8.47 -29.00
C LEU A 11 -38.47 -9.17 -29.05
N ASP A 12 -38.07 -9.66 -30.23
CA ASP A 12 -36.76 -10.27 -30.47
C ASP A 12 -35.61 -9.25 -30.27
N ASP A 13 -35.80 -8.03 -30.79
CA ASP A 13 -34.83 -6.94 -30.64
C ASP A 13 -34.64 -6.54 -29.16
N ILE A 14 -35.73 -6.35 -28.41
CA ILE A 14 -35.67 -6.07 -26.96
C ILE A 14 -35.02 -7.22 -26.20
N GLN A 15 -35.33 -8.47 -26.54
CA GLN A 15 -34.74 -9.63 -25.88
C GLN A 15 -33.23 -9.69 -26.12
N SER A 16 -32.78 -9.48 -27.35
CA SER A 16 -31.35 -9.45 -27.68
C SER A 16 -30.62 -8.31 -26.98
N TYR A 17 -31.17 -7.09 -26.99
CA TYR A 17 -30.61 -5.95 -26.28
C TYR A 17 -30.53 -6.19 -24.76
N THR A 18 -31.58 -6.78 -24.18
CA THR A 18 -31.60 -7.12 -22.75
C THR A 18 -30.54 -8.18 -22.42
N GLN A 19 -30.36 -9.18 -23.30
CA GLN A 19 -29.36 -10.22 -23.13
C GLN A 19 -27.93 -9.66 -23.23
N GLU A 20 -27.66 -8.82 -24.23
CA GLU A 20 -26.37 -8.15 -24.41
C GLU A 20 -26.04 -7.24 -23.22
N ALA A 21 -27.00 -6.44 -22.76
CA ALA A 21 -26.85 -5.62 -21.56
C ALA A 21 -26.58 -6.47 -20.31
N SER A 22 -27.21 -7.64 -20.18
CA SER A 22 -26.98 -8.54 -19.04
C SER A 22 -25.56 -9.13 -19.07
N LEU A 23 -25.09 -9.58 -20.24
CA LEU A 23 -23.73 -10.09 -20.39
C LEU A 23 -22.68 -9.01 -20.13
N GLN A 24 -22.92 -7.80 -20.63
CA GLN A 24 -22.04 -6.66 -20.37
C GLN A 24 -21.97 -6.34 -18.87
N ALA A 25 -23.11 -6.33 -18.19
CA ALA A 25 -23.17 -6.10 -16.74
C ALA A 25 -22.42 -7.19 -15.95
N GLU A 26 -22.48 -8.45 -16.38
CA GLU A 26 -21.73 -9.55 -15.76
C GLU A 26 -20.21 -9.34 -15.90
N HIS A 27 -19.75 -8.92 -17.07
CA HIS A 27 -18.33 -8.59 -17.29
C HIS A 27 -17.88 -7.39 -16.46
N ASP A 28 -18.69 -6.34 -16.39
CA ASP A 28 -18.39 -5.15 -15.60
C ASP A 28 -18.37 -5.46 -14.10
N GLU A 29 -19.26 -6.35 -13.61
CA GLU A 29 -19.26 -6.84 -12.23
C GLU A 29 -17.95 -7.60 -11.91
N GLN A 30 -17.56 -8.53 -12.77
CA GLN A 30 -16.32 -9.29 -12.59
C GLN A 30 -15.09 -8.37 -12.62
N ALA A 31 -15.04 -7.42 -13.55
CA ALA A 31 -13.97 -6.44 -13.62
C ALA A 31 -13.92 -5.57 -12.36
N ALA A 32 -15.07 -5.12 -11.86
CA ALA A 32 -15.15 -4.33 -10.63
C ALA A 32 -14.61 -5.10 -9.42
N ILE A 33 -14.98 -6.39 -9.26
CA ILE A 33 -14.47 -7.24 -8.18
C ILE A 33 -12.94 -7.35 -8.25
N VAL A 34 -12.39 -7.59 -9.46
CA VAL A 34 -10.93 -7.67 -9.66
C VAL A 34 -10.25 -6.34 -9.32
N TRP A 35 -10.78 -5.21 -9.78
CA TRP A 35 -10.23 -3.88 -9.47
C TRP A 35 -10.26 -3.57 -7.98
N ILE A 36 -11.35 -3.90 -7.28
CA ILE A 36 -11.47 -3.74 -5.82
C ILE A 36 -10.43 -4.60 -5.11
N ALA A 37 -10.29 -5.87 -5.51
CA ALA A 37 -9.34 -6.79 -4.91
C ALA A 37 -7.88 -6.32 -5.11
N VAL A 38 -7.51 -5.92 -6.33
CA VAL A 38 -6.18 -5.42 -6.66
C VAL A 38 -5.86 -4.14 -5.87
N THR A 39 -6.79 -3.18 -5.86
CA THR A 39 -6.60 -1.90 -5.15
C THR A 39 -6.45 -2.14 -3.64
N SER A 40 -7.26 -3.04 -3.07
CA SER A 40 -7.18 -3.40 -1.66
C SER A 40 -5.85 -4.08 -1.32
N ALA A 41 -5.41 -5.03 -2.14
CA ALA A 41 -4.12 -5.71 -1.96
C ALA A 41 -2.94 -4.73 -2.06
N MET A 42 -2.99 -3.80 -3.03
CA MET A 42 -1.99 -2.75 -3.16
C MET A 42 -1.95 -1.82 -1.94
N ALA A 43 -3.11 -1.42 -1.42
CA ALA A 43 -3.18 -0.55 -0.23
C ALA A 43 -2.55 -1.23 1.00
N VAL A 44 -2.85 -2.51 1.24
CA VAL A 44 -2.26 -3.28 2.34
C VAL A 44 -0.75 -3.44 2.13
N GLY A 45 -0.31 -3.81 0.92
CA GLY A 45 1.10 -3.93 0.59
C GLY A 45 1.88 -2.63 0.81
N PHE A 46 1.29 -1.50 0.41
CA PHE A 46 1.89 -0.18 0.59
C PHE A 46 1.98 0.22 2.06
N ALA A 47 0.95 -0.06 2.86
CA ALA A 47 0.98 0.20 4.30
C ALA A 47 2.07 -0.61 5.02
N LEU A 48 2.22 -1.90 4.67
CA LEU A 48 3.28 -2.74 5.20
C LEU A 48 4.67 -2.25 4.77
N PHE A 49 4.81 -1.87 3.50
CA PHE A 49 6.05 -1.33 2.97
C PHE A 49 6.49 -0.06 3.71
N ILE A 50 5.58 0.92 3.87
CA ILE A 50 5.87 2.14 4.62
C ILE A 50 6.24 1.83 6.07
N SER A 51 5.47 0.95 6.73
CA SER A 51 5.73 0.57 8.13
C SER A 51 7.12 -0.05 8.29
N PHE A 52 7.52 -0.90 7.34
CA PHE A 52 8.85 -1.51 7.32
C PHE A 52 9.95 -0.47 7.10
N VAL A 53 9.76 0.44 6.13
CA VAL A 53 10.73 1.50 5.84
C VAL A 53 10.92 2.40 7.06
N ILE A 54 9.83 2.92 7.65
CA ILE A 54 9.88 3.77 8.86
C ILE A 54 10.55 3.04 10.01
N GLY A 55 10.19 1.77 10.23
CA GLY A 55 10.79 0.95 11.28
C GLY A 55 12.32 0.87 11.14
N ARG A 56 12.81 0.67 9.92
CA ARG A 56 14.23 0.47 9.65
C ARG A 56 15.03 1.76 9.51
N SER A 57 14.45 2.82 8.95
CA SER A 57 15.16 4.09 8.72
C SER A 57 15.02 5.10 9.86
N ILE A 58 14.00 4.96 10.72
CA ILE A 58 13.74 5.93 11.80
C ILE A 58 13.73 5.24 13.17
N THR A 59 12.85 4.25 13.37
CA THR A 59 12.63 3.67 14.70
C THR A 59 13.88 2.98 15.24
N VAL A 60 14.59 2.23 14.40
CA VAL A 60 15.83 1.53 14.80
C VAL A 60 16.94 2.52 15.18
N PRO A 61 17.36 3.49 14.33
CA PRO A 61 18.40 4.46 14.69
C PRO A 61 18.07 5.29 15.94
N ILE A 62 16.80 5.73 16.08
CA ILE A 62 16.38 6.50 17.27
C ILE A 62 16.47 5.65 18.54
N ASN A 63 16.03 4.39 18.49
CA ASN A 63 16.11 3.52 19.65
C ASN A 63 17.56 3.21 20.03
N GLU A 64 18.44 3.03 19.03
CA GLU A 64 19.88 2.86 19.29
C GLU A 64 20.47 4.08 20.00
N LEU A 65 20.18 5.29 19.49
CA LEU A 65 20.61 6.54 20.13
C LEU A 65 20.09 6.66 21.57
N ILE A 66 18.81 6.34 21.83
CA ILE A 66 18.24 6.37 23.19
C ILE A 66 18.97 5.41 24.13
N VAL A 67 19.27 4.19 23.66
CA VAL A 67 20.01 3.20 24.45
C VAL A 67 21.41 3.71 24.79
N ARG A 68 22.11 4.33 23.84
CA ARG A 68 23.44 4.92 24.06
C ARG A 68 23.39 6.07 25.07
N LEU A 69 22.46 6.99 24.90
CA LEU A 69 22.30 8.12 25.82
C LEU A 69 22.01 7.66 27.25
N LYS A 70 21.20 6.59 27.42
CA LYS A 70 20.97 5.98 28.73
C LYS A 70 22.23 5.35 29.32
N ALA A 71 23.03 4.65 28.52
CA ALA A 71 24.28 4.05 28.99
C ALA A 71 25.27 5.13 29.48
N VAL A 72 25.39 6.23 28.72
CA VAL A 72 26.21 7.39 29.11
C VAL A 72 25.68 8.04 30.39
N ALA A 73 24.37 8.27 30.49
CA ALA A 73 23.75 8.87 31.67
C ALA A 73 23.90 8.01 32.94
N ASN A 74 23.93 6.68 32.81
CA ASN A 74 24.04 5.74 33.92
C ASN A 74 25.49 5.44 34.35
N GLY A 75 26.50 6.01 33.68
CA GLY A 75 27.91 5.86 34.04
C GLY A 75 28.60 4.60 33.49
N ASP A 76 27.90 3.79 32.69
CA ASP A 76 28.44 2.60 32.00
C ASP A 76 29.02 2.95 30.62
N GLY A 77 28.92 4.23 30.23
CA GLY A 77 29.09 4.78 28.88
C GLY A 77 30.40 4.44 28.18
N ASP A 78 30.48 3.26 27.60
CA ASP A 78 31.48 2.88 26.63
C ASP A 78 31.26 3.66 25.32
N LEU A 79 31.98 4.78 25.20
CA LEU A 79 31.99 5.67 24.04
C LEU A 79 32.78 5.11 22.86
N THR A 80 33.35 3.90 22.96
CA THR A 80 34.03 3.27 21.81
C THR A 80 33.05 2.75 20.76
N VAL A 81 31.77 2.62 21.12
CA VAL A 81 30.75 2.09 20.22
C VAL A 81 30.08 3.20 19.42
N LYS A 82 30.09 3.04 18.09
CA LYS A 82 29.58 4.00 17.12
C LYS A 82 28.16 3.66 16.67
N LEU A 83 27.38 4.69 16.37
CA LEU A 83 26.10 4.58 15.68
C LEU A 83 26.32 4.41 14.17
N ASP A 84 25.37 3.75 13.49
CA ASP A 84 25.38 3.62 12.03
C ASP A 84 25.09 4.99 11.36
N GLU A 85 26.07 5.50 10.61
CA GLU A 85 25.99 6.78 9.88
C GLU A 85 25.59 6.63 8.40
N SER A 86 25.13 5.46 7.97
CA SER A 86 24.79 5.19 6.57
C SER A 86 23.54 5.93 6.07
N ALA A 87 22.67 6.40 6.99
CA ALA A 87 21.49 7.17 6.64
C ALA A 87 21.86 8.55 6.06
N ARG A 88 21.15 8.97 5.00
CA ARG A 88 21.38 10.26 4.32
C ARG A 88 20.42 11.37 4.75
N ASP A 89 19.65 11.12 5.79
CA ASP A 89 18.66 12.03 6.37
C ASP A 89 19.13 12.54 7.74
N GLU A 90 18.24 13.24 8.45
CA GLU A 90 18.52 13.80 9.77
C GLU A 90 18.99 12.74 10.78
N THR A 91 18.56 11.47 10.66
CA THR A 91 18.97 10.40 11.57
C THR A 91 20.45 10.04 11.39
N GLY A 92 20.95 10.09 10.15
CA GLY A 92 22.37 9.87 9.86
C GLY A 92 23.26 11.02 10.28
N ILE A 93 22.77 12.27 10.14
CA ILE A 93 23.47 13.44 10.66
C ILE A 93 23.61 13.35 12.18
N MET A 94 22.55 12.95 12.89
CA MET A 94 22.62 12.74 14.34
C MET A 94 23.61 11.65 14.72
N ALA A 95 23.63 10.51 13.99
CA ALA A 95 24.60 9.45 14.21
C ALA A 95 26.05 9.93 13.99
N HIS A 96 26.27 10.72 12.94
CA HIS A 96 27.58 11.29 12.63
C HIS A 96 28.07 12.25 13.73
N GLU A 97 27.22 13.15 14.21
CA GLU A 97 27.58 14.08 15.28
C GLU A 97 27.79 13.37 16.64
N PHE A 98 27.07 12.28 16.90
CA PHE A 98 27.30 11.46 18.09
C PHE A 98 28.64 10.71 18.05
N ASN A 99 29.08 10.30 16.86
CA ASN A 99 30.31 9.53 16.66
C ASN A 99 31.60 10.37 16.69
N LYS A 100 31.50 11.70 16.76
CA LYS A 100 32.64 12.62 16.89
C LYS A 100 33.13 12.66 18.33
#